data_AF-A0A151I7F8-F1
#
_entry.id   AF-A0A151I7F8-F1
#
_cell.length_a   1.000
_cell.length_b   1.000
_cell.length_c   1.000
_cell.angle_alpha   90.00
_cell.angle_beta   90.00
_cell.angle_gamma   90.00
#
_symmetry.space_group_name_H-M   'P 1'
#
loop_
_entity.id
_entity.type
_entity.pdbx_description
1 polymer ?
#
loop_
_entity_poly.entity_id
_entity_poly.type
_entity_poly.pdbx_seq_one_letter_code
_entity_poly.pdbx_strand_id
1 'polypeptide(L)'
;MDSATRSCEELSDDNVWLDLPQIPDIPNQRANSMNMDTIQKQKNPIVDQKSNVTCEYMENASISSCCNVETPKKDQSREALRKKKEKVEGVQYLPNYGINQDFNSSNTVDFVSLNESKMVFFDLETSGLNATADILQIAAKSGDYIFNVYIERLQEISASATKITGLHSIDGKLYYHSKLLETCTQENALQAFNLFLKKLATHCLLVAHNASFDRPRLLRLILKHGMIEPFYIISGFSDSLAVLKKALPDRKGPGKFKLSTLYNDFLTTDNVGDSDKMFHNAEFDVVALEKLVHHLQIEDKLFLHAKTLQISLIELEKNNKMDISLQELSSFKNIISRNVLKKIAIAGFTSDSLIEIYKSAGKAKIIELLSEKVDGKARVTKDKKVLNKIIHHIISLL
;
A
#
# COMPACT_ATOMS: atom_id res chain seq x y z
N MET A 1 -74.61 -3.84 27.74
CA MET A 1 -73.18 -3.56 28.00
C MET A 1 -72.47 -4.91 28.05
N ASP A 2 -72.69 -5.77 27.04
CA ASP A 2 -72.09 -5.79 25.68
C ASP A 2 -70.58 -6.09 25.83
N SER A 3 -70.09 -7.32 25.65
CA SER A 3 -69.95 -8.10 24.39
C SER A 3 -69.04 -7.35 23.39
N ALA A 4 -68.08 -7.91 22.67
CA ALA A 4 -67.66 -9.28 22.37
C ALA A 4 -66.28 -9.22 21.65
N THR A 5 -65.61 -10.38 21.56
CA THR A 5 -64.80 -10.90 20.43
C THR A 5 -64.31 -9.97 19.31
N ARG A 6 -63.02 -10.10 18.93
CA ARG A 6 -62.63 -10.66 17.61
C ARG A 6 -61.12 -10.89 17.44
N SER A 7 -60.82 -12.05 16.88
CA SER A 7 -59.60 -12.48 16.18
C SER A 7 -59.32 -11.68 14.91
N CYS A 8 -58.08 -11.77 14.40
CA CYS A 8 -57.58 -11.73 13.00
C CYS A 8 -56.10 -11.29 13.08
N GLU A 9 -55.12 -11.76 12.31
CA GLU A 9 -55.02 -12.72 11.22
C GLU A 9 -53.52 -12.97 11.04
N GLU A 10 -53.14 -14.21 10.75
CA GLU A 10 -51.86 -14.54 10.11
C GLU A 10 -51.84 -13.88 8.74
N LEU A 11 -50.80 -13.10 8.44
CA LEU A 11 -50.46 -12.72 7.08
C LEU A 11 -49.04 -13.17 6.79
N SER A 12 -49.00 -14.14 5.88
CA SER A 12 -47.89 -14.55 5.04
C SER A 12 -47.23 -13.35 4.36
N ASP A 13 -45.94 -13.14 4.61
CA ASP A 13 -45.13 -12.29 3.75
C ASP A 13 -44.69 -13.11 2.54
N ASP A 14 -45.50 -12.98 1.50
CA ASP A 14 -45.15 -13.32 0.13
C ASP A 14 -43.99 -12.43 -0.35
N ASN A 15 -43.08 -13.12 -1.04
CA ASN A 15 -42.06 -12.62 -1.93
C ASN A 15 -42.41 -11.30 -2.64
N VAL A 16 -41.71 -10.23 -2.26
CA VAL A 16 -41.47 -9.08 -3.15
C VAL A 16 -39.97 -9.07 -3.47
N TRP A 17 -39.59 -9.84 -4.50
CA TRP A 17 -38.33 -9.65 -5.19
C TRP A 17 -38.40 -8.30 -5.91
N LEU A 18 -37.76 -7.28 -5.33
CA LEU A 18 -37.45 -6.06 -6.05
C LEU A 18 -36.40 -6.37 -7.12
N ASP A 19 -36.71 -5.99 -8.35
CA ASP A 19 -35.84 -6.04 -9.53
C ASP A 19 -34.46 -5.45 -9.22
N LEU A 20 -33.49 -6.32 -8.96
CA LEU A 20 -32.07 -5.98 -9.02
C LEU A 20 -31.68 -5.87 -10.51
N PRO A 21 -30.94 -4.82 -10.91
CA PRO A 21 -30.46 -4.71 -12.28
C PRO A 21 -29.55 -5.91 -12.61
N GLN A 22 -29.89 -6.61 -13.70
CA GLN A 22 -29.07 -7.67 -14.28
C GLN A 22 -27.70 -7.09 -14.66
N ILE A 23 -26.67 -7.48 -13.92
CA ILE A 23 -25.27 -7.19 -14.23
C ILE A 23 -24.82 -8.18 -15.32
N PRO A 24 -24.13 -7.75 -16.39
CA PRO A 24 -23.70 -8.62 -17.47
C PRO A 24 -22.77 -9.73 -16.97
N ASP A 25 -22.98 -10.95 -17.50
CA ASP A 25 -22.17 -12.13 -17.25
C ASP A 25 -20.68 -11.85 -17.46
N ILE A 26 -19.89 -12.01 -16.41
CA ILE A 26 -18.43 -12.01 -16.48
C ILE A 26 -18.00 -13.31 -17.18
N PRO A 27 -17.30 -13.27 -18.32
CA PRO A 27 -16.93 -14.49 -19.05
C PRO A 27 -16.01 -15.39 -18.22
N ASN A 28 -16.51 -16.61 -17.97
CA ASN A 28 -15.77 -17.69 -17.34
C ASN A 28 -14.69 -18.21 -18.30
N GLN A 29 -13.46 -17.68 -18.22
CA GLN A 29 -12.33 -18.24 -18.96
C GLN A 29 -11.86 -19.53 -18.27
N ARG A 30 -12.49 -20.65 -18.65
CA ARG A 30 -11.95 -21.99 -18.35
C ARG A 30 -10.62 -22.17 -19.06
N ALA A 31 -9.60 -22.50 -18.29
CA ALA A 31 -8.33 -23.02 -18.78
C ALA A 31 -8.57 -24.29 -19.62
N ASN A 32 -8.14 -24.26 -20.88
CA ASN A 32 -8.06 -25.45 -21.71
C ASN A 32 -6.89 -26.32 -21.23
N SER A 33 -7.20 -27.47 -20.65
CA SER A 33 -6.27 -28.55 -20.40
C SER A 33 -5.83 -29.15 -21.74
N MET A 34 -4.55 -29.00 -22.10
CA MET A 34 -3.94 -29.77 -23.20
C MET A 34 -3.71 -31.20 -22.74
N ASN A 35 -4.31 -32.13 -23.48
CA ASN A 35 -4.18 -33.57 -23.29
C ASN A 35 -2.87 -34.04 -23.94
N MET A 36 -2.00 -34.67 -23.14
CA MET A 36 -0.84 -35.42 -23.60
C MET A 36 -1.33 -36.78 -24.12
N ASP A 37 -1.23 -37.03 -25.42
CA ASP A 37 -0.71 -38.26 -26.02
C ASP A 37 -0.99 -38.36 -27.53
N THR A 38 -0.08 -39.05 -28.22
CA THR A 38 -0.11 -39.53 -29.62
C THR A 38 0.36 -38.55 -30.73
N ILE A 39 1.62 -38.63 -31.16
CA ILE A 39 2.12 -39.55 -32.22
C ILE A 39 3.61 -39.27 -32.48
N GLN A 40 4.39 -40.34 -32.42
CA GLN A 40 5.81 -40.42 -32.74
C GLN A 40 6.00 -40.77 -34.23
N LYS A 41 7.13 -40.32 -34.80
CA LYS A 41 7.80 -40.74 -36.05
C LYS A 41 7.42 -40.01 -37.34
N GLN A 42 8.36 -39.20 -37.83
CA GLN A 42 9.07 -39.47 -39.10
C GLN A 42 10.40 -38.70 -39.14
N LYS A 43 11.47 -39.42 -39.54
CA LYS A 43 12.84 -38.94 -39.71
C LYS A 43 13.11 -38.59 -41.18
N ASN A 44 13.87 -37.50 -41.37
CA ASN A 44 14.87 -37.20 -42.43
C ASN A 44 14.41 -36.94 -43.89
N PRO A 45 15.23 -36.28 -44.75
CA PRO A 45 16.45 -35.48 -44.51
C PRO A 45 16.52 -34.10 -45.24
N ILE A 46 17.57 -33.38 -44.86
CA ILE A 46 18.29 -32.21 -45.38
C ILE A 46 18.32 -32.05 -46.92
N VAL A 47 18.09 -30.82 -47.42
CA VAL A 47 18.76 -30.25 -48.62
C VAL A 47 19.01 -28.75 -48.41
N ASP A 48 20.24 -28.35 -48.74
CA ASP A 48 20.84 -27.01 -48.78
C ASP A 48 20.06 -25.97 -49.61
N GLN A 49 20.14 -24.70 -49.21
CA GLN A 49 20.54 -23.64 -50.16
C GLN A 49 21.14 -22.43 -49.44
N LYS A 50 22.39 -22.14 -49.84
CA LYS A 50 23.23 -21.01 -49.45
C LYS A 50 22.73 -19.70 -50.04
N SER A 51 22.90 -18.60 -49.31
CA SER A 51 23.26 -17.31 -49.91
C SER A 51 24.28 -16.59 -49.04
N ASN A 52 25.37 -16.22 -49.72
CA ASN A 52 26.57 -15.59 -49.19
C ASN A 52 26.34 -14.11 -48.89
N VAL A 53 26.91 -13.58 -47.80
CA VAL A 53 27.68 -12.32 -47.82
C VAL A 53 28.82 -12.44 -46.81
N THR A 54 30.04 -12.40 -47.33
CA THR A 54 31.33 -12.32 -46.63
C THR A 54 31.67 -10.87 -46.29
N CYS A 55 32.35 -10.63 -45.17
CA CYS A 55 33.42 -9.62 -45.11
C CYS A 55 34.39 -9.93 -43.96
N GLU A 56 35.65 -9.65 -44.26
CA GLU A 56 36.88 -10.27 -43.75
C GLU A 56 37.38 -9.77 -42.37
N TYR A 57 38.20 -10.63 -41.78
CA TYR A 57 39.17 -10.35 -40.72
C TYR A 57 40.20 -9.30 -41.16
N MET A 58 40.60 -8.41 -40.26
CA MET A 58 42.01 -8.02 -40.10
C MET A 58 42.36 -7.78 -38.63
N GLU A 59 43.44 -8.44 -38.23
CA GLU A 59 44.10 -8.39 -36.93
C GLU A 59 45.33 -7.47 -37.02
N ASN A 60 45.75 -6.93 -35.87
CA ASN A 60 47.02 -6.27 -35.54
C ASN A 60 47.17 -4.75 -35.74
N ALA A 61 47.30 -4.03 -34.63
CA ALA A 61 48.57 -3.40 -34.22
C ALA A 61 48.46 -2.69 -32.87
N SER A 62 49.45 -2.93 -32.01
CA SER A 62 49.69 -2.25 -30.73
C SER A 62 50.16 -0.81 -30.94
N ILE A 63 49.59 0.14 -30.19
CA ILE A 63 50.22 1.45 -29.90
C ILE A 63 50.02 1.77 -28.42
N SER A 64 51.15 1.98 -27.75
CA SER A 64 51.26 2.48 -26.37
C SER A 64 50.89 3.96 -26.31
N SER A 65 50.25 4.42 -25.21
CA SER A 65 50.54 5.71 -24.54
C SER A 65 49.39 6.15 -23.63
N CYS A 66 49.68 6.19 -22.33
CA CYS A 66 49.20 7.14 -21.31
C CYS A 66 47.73 7.62 -21.34
N CYS A 67 46.96 7.24 -20.31
CA CYS A 67 46.09 8.15 -19.54
C CYS A 67 45.67 7.47 -18.21
N ASN A 68 46.21 7.96 -17.09
CA ASN A 68 45.67 7.69 -15.75
C ASN A 68 44.24 8.23 -15.67
N VAL A 69 43.26 7.36 -15.38
CA VAL A 69 41.92 7.78 -14.95
C VAL A 69 41.76 7.41 -13.49
N GLU A 70 41.86 8.42 -12.63
CA GLU A 70 41.52 8.35 -11.22
C GLU A 70 40.07 7.91 -11.05
N THR A 71 39.85 6.84 -10.28
CA THR A 71 38.51 6.44 -9.81
C THR A 71 37.92 7.51 -8.88
N PRO A 72 36.65 7.90 -9.02
CA PRO A 72 36.12 9.05 -8.29
C PRO A 72 35.87 8.75 -6.81
N LYS A 73 36.48 9.58 -5.95
CA LYS A 73 36.33 9.69 -4.48
C LYS A 73 34.89 9.91 -3.95
N LYS A 74 33.86 9.79 -4.80
CA LYS A 74 32.46 10.14 -4.48
C LYS A 74 31.71 9.02 -3.74
N ASP A 75 32.02 7.76 -4.00
CA ASP A 75 31.30 6.62 -3.41
C ASP A 75 31.70 6.33 -1.96
N GLN A 76 32.99 6.51 -1.62
CA GLN A 76 33.46 6.39 -0.24
C GLN A 76 32.88 7.48 0.68
N SER A 77 32.64 8.69 0.14
CA SER A 77 32.03 9.81 0.87
C SER A 77 30.56 9.53 1.21
N ARG A 78 29.79 8.94 0.28
CA ARG A 78 28.39 8.53 0.53
C ARG A 78 28.28 7.39 1.54
N GLU A 79 29.19 6.42 1.48
CA GLU A 79 29.23 5.31 2.46
C GLU A 79 29.63 5.80 3.86
N ALA A 80 30.55 6.77 3.96
CA ALA A 80 30.90 7.41 5.22
C ALA A 80 29.74 8.24 5.80
N LEU A 81 28.98 8.94 4.94
CA LEU A 81 27.75 9.64 5.34
C LEU A 81 26.64 8.67 5.77
N ARG A 82 26.51 7.51 5.13
CA ARG A 82 25.58 6.44 5.54
C ARG A 82 25.96 5.86 6.90
N LYS A 83 27.22 5.49 7.12
CA LYS A 83 27.72 4.99 8.42
C LYS A 83 27.58 6.03 9.54
N LYS A 84 27.69 7.33 9.21
CA LYS A 84 27.45 8.44 10.15
C LYS A 84 25.96 8.62 10.47
N LYS A 85 25.07 8.34 9.51
CA LYS A 85 23.61 8.35 9.69
C LYS A 85 23.12 7.11 10.44
N GLU A 86 23.67 5.93 10.16
CA GLU A 86 23.38 4.67 10.86
C GLU A 86 23.88 4.67 12.32
N LYS A 87 25.02 5.32 12.63
CA LYS A 87 25.43 5.58 14.03
C LYS A 87 24.50 6.54 14.77
N VAL A 88 23.69 7.34 14.06
CA VAL A 88 22.71 8.28 14.63
C VAL A 88 21.30 7.69 14.66
N GLU A 89 21.00 6.70 13.79
CA GLU A 89 19.72 6.00 13.66
C GLU A 89 19.71 4.63 14.35
N GLY A 90 20.56 4.46 15.37
CA GLY A 90 20.45 3.35 16.31
C GLY A 90 19.12 3.46 17.10
N VAL A 91 18.34 2.38 17.04
CA VAL A 91 16.96 2.22 17.55
C VAL A 91 15.89 2.74 16.58
N GLN A 92 15.47 1.84 15.70
CA GLN A 92 14.19 1.88 15.01
C GLN A 92 13.08 2.16 16.04
N TYR A 93 12.26 3.17 15.76
CA TYR A 93 11.15 3.60 16.61
C TYR A 93 10.19 2.43 16.90
N LEU A 94 10.32 1.83 18.08
CA LEU A 94 9.18 1.31 18.82
C LEU A 94 8.38 2.53 19.32
N PRO A 95 7.07 2.64 19.06
CA PRO A 95 6.26 3.66 19.68
C PRO A 95 6.05 3.26 21.14
N ASN A 96 6.97 3.68 22.01
CA ASN A 96 6.72 3.75 23.44
C ASN A 96 6.33 5.21 23.75
N TYR A 97 5.02 5.47 23.80
CA TYR A 97 4.43 6.49 24.64
C TYR A 97 3.22 5.86 25.30
N GLY A 98 3.31 5.74 26.62
CA GLY A 98 2.32 5.11 27.46
C GLY A 98 1.04 5.94 27.55
N ILE A 99 -0.08 5.25 27.45
CA ILE A 99 -1.19 5.49 28.37
C ILE A 99 -1.23 4.22 29.22
N ASN A 100 -0.81 4.35 30.48
CA ASN A 100 -1.25 3.42 31.52
C ASN A 100 -2.76 3.62 31.64
N GLN A 101 -3.52 2.76 30.97
CA GLN A 101 -4.84 2.39 31.42
C GLN A 101 -4.79 0.87 31.59
N ASP A 102 -5.07 0.46 32.82
CA ASP A 102 -5.23 -0.93 33.21
C ASP A 102 -6.25 -1.60 32.28
N PHE A 103 -5.77 -2.27 31.23
CA PHE A 103 -6.56 -3.24 30.48
C PHE A 103 -6.59 -4.57 31.25
N ASN A 104 -7.16 -4.52 32.44
CA ASN A 104 -7.83 -5.68 33.01
C ASN A 104 -9.30 -5.61 32.59
N SER A 105 -9.55 -5.90 31.32
CA SER A 105 -10.82 -6.53 30.95
C SER A 105 -10.57 -7.50 29.79
N SER A 106 -10.93 -8.74 30.08
CA SER A 106 -10.97 -9.89 29.19
C SER A 106 -11.42 -9.51 27.77
N ASN A 107 -10.50 -9.54 26.80
CA ASN A 107 -10.82 -9.55 25.38
C ASN A 107 -9.92 -10.58 24.68
N THR A 108 -10.23 -11.85 24.95
CA THR A 108 -9.99 -12.95 24.01
C THR A 108 -10.87 -12.71 22.78
N VAL A 109 -10.49 -11.76 21.91
CA VAL A 109 -11.02 -11.71 20.55
C VAL A 109 -10.01 -12.46 19.67
N ASP A 110 -10.28 -13.77 19.60
CA ASP A 110 -9.88 -14.79 18.62
C ASP A 110 -8.60 -14.57 17.81
N PHE A 111 -7.44 -14.79 18.43
CA PHE A 111 -6.24 -15.19 17.70
C PHE A 111 -6.46 -16.48 16.87
N VAL A 112 -7.46 -17.29 17.24
CA VAL A 112 -7.93 -18.49 16.53
C VAL A 112 -8.53 -18.14 15.15
N SER A 113 -9.15 -16.97 14.97
CA SER A 113 -9.86 -16.59 13.73
C SER A 113 -8.92 -16.24 12.55
N LEU A 114 -7.71 -15.74 12.81
CA LEU A 114 -6.79 -15.35 11.74
C LEU A 114 -6.20 -16.55 11.00
N ASN A 115 -5.83 -17.62 11.70
CA ASN A 115 -5.18 -18.79 11.09
C ASN A 115 -6.15 -19.65 10.25
N GLU A 116 -7.45 -19.51 10.46
CA GLU A 116 -8.50 -20.15 9.66
C GLU A 116 -8.93 -19.29 8.46
N SER A 117 -8.40 -18.07 8.35
CA SER A 117 -8.77 -17.14 7.28
C SER A 117 -8.14 -17.53 5.96
N LYS A 118 -8.91 -17.40 4.87
CA LYS A 118 -8.38 -17.55 3.52
C LYS A 118 -7.45 -16.37 3.19
N MET A 119 -6.22 -16.65 2.78
CA MET A 119 -5.30 -15.61 2.32
C MET A 119 -5.75 -15.09 0.94
N VAL A 120 -5.89 -13.78 0.82
CA VAL A 120 -6.26 -13.11 -0.43
C VAL A 120 -5.26 -12.00 -0.68
N PHE A 121 -4.50 -12.11 -1.75
CA PHE A 121 -3.55 -11.08 -2.18
C PHE A 121 -4.31 -9.97 -2.87
N PHE A 122 -4.04 -8.72 -2.54
CA PHE A 122 -4.71 -7.58 -3.19
C PHE A 122 -3.72 -6.45 -3.45
N ASP A 123 -4.03 -5.64 -4.46
CA ASP A 123 -3.26 -4.47 -4.84
C ASP A 123 -4.20 -3.39 -5.40
N LEU A 124 -3.79 -2.12 -5.29
CA LEU A 124 -4.57 -0.97 -5.72
C LEU A 124 -3.75 -0.05 -6.62
N GLU A 125 -4.26 0.21 -7.83
CA GLU A 125 -3.79 1.36 -8.60
C GLU A 125 -4.53 2.62 -8.18
N THR A 126 -3.81 3.72 -8.03
CA THR A 126 -4.36 4.98 -7.51
C THR A 126 -3.97 6.18 -8.38
N SER A 127 -4.75 7.25 -8.32
CA SER A 127 -4.47 8.48 -9.07
C SER A 127 -3.26 9.27 -8.53
N GLY A 128 -2.70 8.86 -7.38
CA GLY A 128 -1.50 9.44 -6.80
C GLY A 128 -1.16 8.89 -5.40
N LEU A 129 -0.07 9.41 -4.83
CA LEU A 129 0.43 8.95 -3.53
C LEU A 129 -0.27 9.58 -2.32
N ASN A 130 -1.14 10.57 -2.54
CA ASN A 130 -1.89 11.23 -1.47
C ASN A 130 -2.92 10.28 -0.86
N ALA A 131 -3.21 10.47 0.44
CA ALA A 131 -4.17 9.65 1.17
C ALA A 131 -5.61 9.77 0.63
N THR A 132 -5.91 10.87 -0.07
CA THR A 132 -7.20 11.15 -0.69
C THR A 132 -7.26 10.78 -2.17
N ALA A 133 -6.18 10.23 -2.73
CA ALA A 133 -6.16 9.82 -4.13
C ALA A 133 -7.22 8.75 -4.40
N ASP A 134 -7.91 8.87 -5.53
CA ASP A 134 -8.84 7.86 -6.01
C ASP A 134 -8.13 6.51 -6.19
N ILE A 135 -8.86 5.45 -5.84
CA ILE A 135 -8.57 4.10 -6.29
C ILE A 135 -9.11 3.99 -7.72
N LEU A 136 -8.26 3.60 -8.66
CA LEU A 136 -8.55 3.44 -10.09
C LEU A 136 -8.67 1.98 -10.52
N GLN A 137 -8.06 1.06 -9.76
CA GLN A 137 -8.15 -0.37 -9.98
C GLN A 137 -8.12 -1.09 -8.63
N ILE A 138 -8.93 -2.14 -8.49
CA ILE A 138 -8.81 -3.11 -7.40
C ILE A 138 -8.55 -4.46 -8.05
N ALA A 139 -7.45 -5.08 -7.70
CA ALA A 139 -7.19 -6.48 -8.05
C ALA A 139 -7.04 -7.33 -6.79
N ALA A 140 -7.48 -8.58 -6.86
CA ALA A 140 -7.26 -9.55 -5.82
C ALA A 140 -7.14 -10.98 -6.36
N LYS A 141 -6.40 -11.83 -5.65
CA LYS A 141 -6.13 -13.22 -6.03
C LYS A 141 -6.10 -14.15 -4.83
N SER A 142 -6.64 -15.36 -5.01
CA SER A 142 -6.50 -16.46 -4.06
C SER A 142 -6.61 -17.80 -4.80
N GLY A 143 -5.48 -18.49 -4.97
CA GLY A 143 -5.41 -19.70 -5.79
C GLY A 143 -5.87 -19.42 -7.22
N ASP A 144 -6.80 -20.20 -7.76
CA ASP A 144 -7.28 -20.05 -9.13
C ASP A 144 -8.26 -18.87 -9.32
N TYR A 145 -8.70 -18.23 -8.23
CA TYR A 145 -9.64 -17.12 -8.29
C TYR A 145 -8.91 -15.80 -8.45
N ILE A 146 -9.35 -14.98 -9.41
CA ILE A 146 -8.86 -13.63 -9.63
C ILE A 146 -10.04 -12.66 -9.74
N PHE A 147 -9.86 -11.49 -9.16
CA PHE A 147 -10.76 -10.35 -9.23
C PHE A 147 -9.97 -9.17 -9.79
N ASN A 148 -10.55 -8.46 -10.74
CA ASN A 148 -9.96 -7.25 -11.30
C ASN A 148 -11.09 -6.34 -11.80
N VAL A 149 -11.15 -5.12 -11.28
CA VAL A 149 -12.09 -4.09 -11.73
C VAL A 149 -11.39 -2.75 -11.81
N TYR A 150 -11.77 -1.95 -12.82
CA TYR A 150 -11.39 -0.55 -12.91
C TYR A 150 -12.52 0.35 -12.42
N ILE A 151 -12.14 1.46 -11.80
CA ILE A 151 -13.05 2.37 -11.11
C ILE A 151 -12.99 3.73 -11.79
N GLU A 152 -14.16 4.35 -11.95
CA GLU A 152 -14.29 5.72 -12.43
C GLU A 152 -13.47 6.68 -11.56
N ARG A 153 -12.72 7.57 -12.22
CA ARG A 153 -11.98 8.62 -11.53
C ARG A 153 -12.92 9.77 -11.12
N LEU A 154 -12.66 10.36 -9.97
CA LEU A 154 -13.32 11.57 -9.47
C LEU A 154 -12.38 12.79 -9.48
N GLN A 155 -11.06 12.56 -9.49
CA GLN A 155 -10.02 13.58 -9.59
C GLN A 155 -9.03 13.31 -10.74
N GLU A 156 -8.20 14.30 -11.04
CA GLU A 156 -7.11 14.15 -12.00
C GLU A 156 -6.08 13.11 -11.54
N ILE A 157 -5.51 12.42 -12.52
CA ILE A 157 -4.42 11.47 -12.32
C ILE A 157 -3.11 12.24 -12.39
N SER A 158 -2.31 12.15 -11.33
CA SER A 158 -1.01 12.82 -11.30
C SER A 158 -0.10 12.29 -12.40
N ALA A 159 0.72 13.16 -13.00
CA ALA A 159 1.69 12.75 -14.03
C ALA A 159 2.63 11.63 -13.54
N SER A 160 2.97 11.63 -12.25
CA SER A 160 3.73 10.55 -11.63
C SER A 160 2.97 9.22 -11.57
N ALA A 161 1.68 9.25 -11.25
CA ALA A 161 0.85 8.04 -11.27
C ALA A 161 0.71 7.51 -12.69
N THR A 162 0.36 8.36 -13.66
CA THR A 162 0.31 7.95 -15.07
C THR A 162 1.60 7.33 -15.58
N LYS A 163 2.75 7.90 -15.20
CA LYS A 163 4.05 7.34 -15.59
C LYS A 163 4.30 5.95 -15.00
N ILE A 164 3.83 5.71 -13.78
CA ILE A 164 4.07 4.46 -13.06
C ILE A 164 3.09 3.39 -13.54
N THR A 165 1.79 3.70 -13.54
CA THR A 165 0.70 2.74 -13.75
C THR A 165 0.26 2.62 -15.20
N GLY A 166 0.72 3.52 -16.07
CA GLY A 166 0.22 3.62 -17.45
C GLY A 166 -1.23 4.14 -17.56
N LEU A 167 -1.91 4.37 -16.43
CA LEU A 167 -3.29 4.87 -16.40
C LEU A 167 -3.33 6.37 -16.66
N HIS A 168 -4.17 6.78 -17.60
CA HIS A 168 -4.42 8.19 -17.87
C HIS A 168 -5.88 8.41 -18.26
N SER A 169 -6.29 9.67 -18.32
CA SER A 169 -7.64 10.04 -18.71
C SER A 169 -7.64 10.94 -19.92
N ILE A 170 -8.56 10.63 -20.84
CA ILE A 170 -8.88 11.43 -22.01
C ILE A 170 -10.40 11.63 -21.97
N ASP A 171 -10.86 12.88 -21.95
CA ASP A 171 -12.28 13.26 -21.91
C ASP A 171 -13.09 12.54 -20.81
N GLY A 172 -12.50 12.41 -19.62
CA GLY A 172 -13.15 11.79 -18.45
C GLY A 172 -13.15 10.25 -18.46
N LYS A 173 -12.74 9.61 -19.55
CA LYS A 173 -12.63 8.15 -19.66
C LYS A 173 -11.25 7.68 -19.22
N LEU A 174 -11.17 6.47 -18.66
CA LEU A 174 -9.93 5.87 -18.18
C LEU A 174 -9.29 4.99 -19.27
N TYR A 175 -8.00 5.14 -19.47
CA TYR A 175 -7.21 4.38 -20.44
C TYR A 175 -6.02 3.74 -19.74
N TYR A 176 -5.71 2.50 -20.10
CA TYR A 176 -4.44 1.85 -19.80
C TYR A 176 -3.63 1.77 -21.07
N HIS A 177 -2.53 2.54 -21.13
CA HIS A 177 -1.89 2.88 -22.40
C HIS A 177 -2.94 3.33 -23.43
N SER A 178 -2.91 2.87 -24.68
CA SER A 178 -3.85 3.32 -25.70
C SER A 178 -5.23 2.64 -25.66
N LYS A 179 -5.52 1.81 -24.64
CA LYS A 179 -6.75 1.01 -24.57
C LYS A 179 -7.75 1.65 -23.60
N LEU A 180 -8.96 1.93 -24.10
CA LEU A 180 -10.09 2.34 -23.28
C LEU A 180 -10.47 1.21 -22.32
N LEU A 181 -10.64 1.56 -21.05
CA LEU A 181 -11.07 0.63 -20.01
C LEU A 181 -12.55 0.80 -19.71
N GLU A 182 -13.22 -0.33 -19.47
CA GLU A 182 -14.53 -0.34 -18.85
C GLU A 182 -14.36 -0.08 -17.35
N THR A 183 -15.09 0.89 -16.83
CA THR A 183 -15.04 1.31 -15.44
C THR A 183 -16.40 1.16 -14.78
N CYS A 184 -16.40 0.96 -13.47
CA CYS A 184 -17.60 0.97 -12.65
C CYS A 184 -17.50 2.03 -11.55
N THR A 185 -18.63 2.30 -10.89
CA THR A 185 -18.66 3.20 -9.73
C THR A 185 -17.89 2.60 -8.55
N GLN A 186 -17.45 3.46 -7.63
CA GLN A 186 -16.80 3.03 -6.39
C GLN A 186 -17.66 2.04 -5.57
N GLU A 187 -18.98 2.26 -5.52
CA GLU A 187 -19.92 1.40 -4.80
C GLU A 187 -20.04 0.03 -5.47
N ASN A 188 -20.21 -0.03 -6.80
CA ASN A 188 -20.28 -1.29 -7.53
C ASN A 188 -18.97 -2.09 -7.39
N ALA A 189 -17.82 -1.41 -7.43
CA ALA A 189 -16.52 -2.04 -7.23
C ALA A 189 -16.41 -2.68 -5.83
N LEU A 190 -16.84 -1.98 -4.78
CA LEU A 190 -16.84 -2.50 -3.41
C LEU A 190 -17.83 -3.66 -3.24
N GLN A 191 -19.03 -3.57 -3.82
CA GLN A 191 -20.01 -4.65 -3.79
C GLN A 191 -19.47 -5.91 -4.48
N ALA A 192 -18.90 -5.76 -5.67
CA ALA A 192 -18.28 -6.86 -6.41
C ALA A 192 -17.09 -7.46 -5.65
N PHE A 193 -16.25 -6.63 -5.04
CA PHE A 193 -15.11 -7.09 -4.24
C PHE A 193 -15.57 -7.87 -3.00
N ASN A 194 -16.59 -7.37 -2.29
CA ASN A 194 -17.19 -8.09 -1.16
C ASN A 194 -17.79 -9.44 -1.57
N LEU A 195 -18.50 -9.50 -2.70
CA LEU A 195 -19.02 -10.77 -3.24
C LEU A 195 -17.90 -11.75 -3.60
N PHE A 196 -16.82 -11.26 -4.18
CA PHE A 196 -15.63 -12.05 -4.44
C PHE A 196 -15.06 -12.66 -3.14
N LEU A 197 -14.88 -11.86 -2.09
CA LEU A 197 -14.39 -12.38 -0.79
C LEU A 197 -15.33 -13.43 -0.20
N LYS A 198 -16.65 -13.18 -0.22
CA LYS A 198 -17.68 -14.13 0.28
C LYS A 198 -17.70 -15.45 -0.47
N LYS A 199 -17.35 -15.44 -1.75
CA LYS A 199 -17.21 -16.67 -2.55
C LYS A 199 -16.01 -17.51 -2.11
N LEU A 200 -14.98 -16.90 -1.55
CA LEU A 200 -13.74 -17.58 -1.16
C LEU A 200 -13.85 -18.25 0.21
N ALA A 201 -14.37 -17.53 1.21
CA ALA A 201 -14.45 -18.01 2.60
C ALA A 201 -15.39 -17.14 3.44
N THR A 202 -15.62 -17.54 4.70
CA THR A 202 -16.28 -16.70 5.72
C THR A 202 -15.34 -15.69 6.37
N HIS A 203 -14.03 -15.94 6.29
CA HIS A 203 -12.97 -15.14 6.88
C HIS A 203 -11.79 -15.01 5.92
N CYS A 204 -11.34 -13.79 5.67
CA CYS A 204 -10.26 -13.49 4.73
C CYS A 204 -9.15 -12.65 5.38
N LEU A 205 -7.89 -13.06 5.17
CA LEU A 205 -6.71 -12.25 5.45
C LEU A 205 -6.27 -11.57 4.16
N LEU A 206 -6.39 -10.23 4.11
CA LEU A 206 -5.94 -9.47 2.95
C LEU A 206 -4.43 -9.19 3.02
N VAL A 207 -3.70 -9.53 1.98
CA VAL A 207 -2.23 -9.38 1.92
C VAL A 207 -1.86 -8.45 0.77
N ALA A 208 -1.13 -7.38 1.07
CA ALA A 208 -0.58 -6.47 0.07
C ALA A 208 0.93 -6.29 0.28
N HIS A 209 1.65 -5.99 -0.80
CA HIS A 209 3.07 -5.66 -0.72
C HIS A 209 3.23 -4.18 -0.44
N ASN A 210 3.67 -3.81 0.77
CA ASN A 210 3.58 -2.46 1.32
C ASN A 210 2.13 -2.07 1.69
N ALA A 211 1.41 -2.98 2.35
CA ALA A 211 0.02 -2.78 2.78
C ALA A 211 -0.21 -1.49 3.60
N SER A 212 0.84 -0.87 4.15
CA SER A 212 0.75 0.49 4.70
C SER A 212 0.19 1.54 3.73
N PHE A 213 0.25 1.29 2.42
CA PHE A 213 -0.30 2.10 1.34
C PHE A 213 -1.74 1.71 0.98
N ASP A 214 -2.00 0.42 0.70
CA ASP A 214 -3.27 -0.05 0.14
C ASP A 214 -4.38 -0.13 1.18
N ARG A 215 -4.07 -0.71 2.34
CA ARG A 215 -5.02 -0.91 3.44
C ARG A 215 -5.78 0.36 3.84
N PRO A 216 -5.12 1.50 4.17
CA PRO A 216 -5.85 2.69 4.59
C PRO A 216 -6.72 3.28 3.47
N ARG A 217 -6.37 3.07 2.19
CA ARG A 217 -7.15 3.54 1.04
C ARG A 217 -8.42 2.71 0.86
N LEU A 218 -8.27 1.38 0.88
CA LEU A 218 -9.42 0.47 0.82
C LEU A 218 -10.38 0.72 1.99
N LEU A 219 -9.88 0.78 3.22
CA LEU A 219 -10.71 1.04 4.39
C LEU A 219 -11.39 2.41 4.34
N ARG A 220 -10.70 3.46 3.87
CA ARG A 220 -11.34 4.77 3.67
C ARG A 220 -12.45 4.71 2.64
N LEU A 221 -12.26 3.97 1.55
CA LEU A 221 -13.29 3.80 0.53
C LEU A 221 -14.52 3.05 1.09
N ILE A 222 -14.30 1.95 1.81
CA ILE A 222 -15.35 1.17 2.49
C ILE A 222 -16.16 2.07 3.46
N LEU A 223 -15.46 2.83 4.31
CA LEU A 223 -16.11 3.71 5.28
C LEU A 223 -16.85 4.87 4.61
N LYS A 224 -16.30 5.44 3.53
CA LYS A 224 -16.93 6.52 2.75
C LYS A 224 -18.31 6.10 2.21
N HIS A 225 -18.46 4.84 1.83
CA HIS A 225 -19.71 4.28 1.32
C HIS A 225 -20.56 3.56 2.38
N GLY A 226 -20.20 3.66 3.67
CA GLY A 226 -20.96 3.02 4.76
C GLY A 226 -20.95 1.48 4.71
N MET A 227 -20.02 0.86 3.99
CA MET A 227 -20.02 -0.58 3.71
C MET A 227 -19.24 -1.42 4.72
N ILE A 228 -18.95 -0.91 5.93
CA ILE A 228 -18.06 -1.62 6.86
C ILE A 228 -18.60 -2.98 7.31
N GLU A 229 -19.92 -3.09 7.53
CA GLU A 229 -20.54 -4.33 8.03
C GLU A 229 -20.42 -5.51 7.06
N PRO A 230 -20.74 -5.37 5.75
CA PRO A 230 -20.43 -6.40 4.76
C PRO A 230 -18.97 -6.88 4.77
N PHE A 231 -18.03 -5.97 5.09
CA PHE A 231 -16.60 -6.23 5.08
C PHE A 231 -16.05 -6.82 6.40
N TYR A 232 -16.89 -7.19 7.38
CA TYR A 232 -16.44 -7.97 8.55
C TYR A 232 -15.94 -9.38 8.21
N ILE A 233 -16.15 -9.84 6.97
CA ILE A 233 -15.43 -10.99 6.40
C ILE A 233 -13.90 -10.81 6.38
N ILE A 234 -13.40 -9.58 6.40
CA ILE A 234 -11.96 -9.32 6.52
C ILE A 234 -11.55 -9.50 7.98
N SER A 235 -10.84 -10.58 8.27
CA SER A 235 -10.26 -10.84 9.59
C SER A 235 -9.11 -9.89 9.89
N GLY A 236 -8.35 -9.52 8.86
CA GLY A 236 -7.22 -8.61 9.00
C GLY A 236 -6.46 -8.32 7.72
N PHE A 237 -5.34 -7.63 7.89
CA PHE A 237 -4.41 -7.23 6.85
C PHE A 237 -2.99 -7.65 7.20
N SER A 238 -2.23 -8.16 6.23
CA SER A 238 -0.79 -8.41 6.38
C SER A 238 0.04 -7.65 5.36
N ASP A 239 1.21 -7.18 5.78
CA ASP A 239 2.15 -6.44 4.94
C ASP A 239 3.34 -7.33 4.57
N SER A 240 3.33 -7.84 3.33
CA SER A 240 4.38 -8.76 2.88
C SER A 240 5.75 -8.08 2.82
N LEU A 241 5.84 -6.76 2.59
CA LEU A 241 7.10 -6.03 2.59
C LEU A 241 7.78 -6.08 3.97
N ALA A 242 7.00 -5.90 5.04
CA ALA A 242 7.52 -5.97 6.40
C ALA A 242 7.96 -7.40 6.77
N VAL A 243 7.18 -8.40 6.36
CA VAL A 243 7.50 -9.82 6.59
C VAL A 243 8.76 -10.24 5.82
N LEU A 244 8.86 -9.88 4.55
CA LEU A 244 10.01 -10.21 3.69
C LEU A 244 11.30 -9.58 4.22
N LYS A 245 11.26 -8.34 4.71
CA LYS A 245 12.42 -7.70 5.36
C LYS A 245 12.93 -8.47 6.57
N LYS A 246 12.04 -9.11 7.33
CA LYS A 246 12.41 -9.96 8.46
C LYS A 246 12.91 -11.33 7.99
N ALA A 247 12.30 -11.88 6.95
CA ALA A 247 12.66 -13.19 6.40
C ALA A 247 14.01 -13.18 5.65
N LEU A 248 14.43 -12.02 5.12
CA LEU A 248 15.66 -11.85 4.34
C LEU A 248 16.57 -10.76 4.97
N PRO A 249 17.13 -10.98 6.17
CA PRO A 249 17.85 -9.94 6.93
C PRO A 249 19.13 -9.44 6.26
N ASP A 250 19.76 -10.26 5.42
CA ASP A 250 20.99 -9.90 4.71
C ASP A 250 20.74 -9.03 3.47
N ARG A 251 19.50 -9.04 2.95
CA ARG A 251 19.11 -8.23 1.81
C ARG A 251 18.95 -6.77 2.25
N LYS A 252 19.77 -5.87 1.70
CA LYS A 252 19.80 -4.45 2.10
C LYS A 252 19.91 -3.53 0.89
N GLY A 253 19.36 -2.33 1.03
CA GLY A 253 19.49 -1.25 0.04
C GLY A 253 18.16 -0.76 -0.53
N PRO A 254 18.15 0.46 -1.09
CA PRO A 254 16.95 1.04 -1.69
C PRO A 254 16.47 0.20 -2.87
N GLY A 255 15.16 0.00 -2.98
CA GLY A 255 14.56 -0.75 -4.08
C GLY A 255 14.69 -2.26 -4.01
N LYS A 256 15.54 -2.81 -3.13
CA LYS A 256 15.76 -4.28 -3.05
C LYS A 256 14.51 -5.06 -2.62
N PHE A 257 13.58 -4.43 -1.92
CA PHE A 257 12.30 -5.04 -1.58
C PHE A 257 11.14 -4.39 -2.34
N LYS A 258 11.36 -3.94 -3.58
CA LYS A 258 10.23 -3.75 -4.49
C LYS A 258 9.71 -5.11 -4.91
N LEU A 259 8.41 -5.24 -5.14
CA LEU A 259 7.80 -6.48 -5.60
C LEU A 259 8.48 -6.97 -6.88
N SER A 260 8.69 -6.09 -7.85
CA SER A 260 9.37 -6.42 -9.11
C SER A 260 10.78 -6.98 -8.92
N THR A 261 11.57 -6.32 -8.08
CA THR A 261 12.94 -6.76 -7.80
C THR A 261 12.97 -8.11 -7.08
N LEU A 262 12.04 -8.36 -6.15
CA LEU A 262 11.95 -9.66 -5.48
C LEU A 262 11.47 -10.76 -6.44
N TYR A 263 10.46 -10.46 -7.26
CA TYR A 263 9.95 -11.39 -8.26
C TYR A 263 11.06 -11.80 -9.24
N ASN A 264 11.81 -10.83 -9.78
CA ASN A 264 12.90 -11.14 -10.71
C ASN A 264 14.03 -11.94 -10.02
N ASP A 265 14.41 -11.57 -8.80
CA ASP A 265 15.51 -12.25 -8.10
C ASP A 265 15.18 -13.70 -7.68
N PHE A 266 13.91 -14.02 -7.41
CA PHE A 266 13.52 -15.32 -6.86
C PHE A 266 12.74 -16.22 -7.83
N LEU A 267 11.99 -15.64 -8.79
CA LEU A 267 11.05 -16.38 -9.63
C LEU A 267 11.39 -16.39 -11.11
N THR A 268 12.34 -15.56 -11.55
CA THR A 268 12.80 -15.59 -12.95
C THR A 268 14.16 -16.28 -13.02
N THR A 269 14.26 -17.34 -13.81
CA THR A 269 15.49 -18.13 -13.89
C THR A 269 16.44 -17.66 -14.99
N ASP A 270 15.96 -17.06 -16.08
CA ASP A 270 16.81 -16.56 -17.17
C ASP A 270 16.11 -15.43 -17.97
N ASN A 271 16.77 -14.27 -18.09
CA ASN A 271 16.57 -13.24 -19.13
C ASN A 271 15.15 -13.01 -19.72
N VAL A 272 14.14 -12.70 -18.89
CA VAL A 272 12.89 -12.08 -19.39
C VAL A 272 12.99 -10.58 -19.18
N GLY A 273 13.55 -9.88 -20.17
CA GLY A 273 13.82 -8.44 -20.13
C GLY A 273 12.58 -7.52 -20.11
N ASP A 274 11.39 -8.03 -19.83
CA ASP A 274 10.13 -7.26 -19.94
C ASP A 274 9.15 -7.45 -18.76
N SER A 275 9.45 -8.27 -17.74
CA SER A 275 8.58 -8.41 -16.56
C SER A 275 8.38 -7.07 -15.83
N ASP A 276 9.42 -6.24 -15.78
CA ASP A 276 9.39 -4.90 -15.19
C ASP A 276 8.34 -3.96 -15.81
N LYS A 277 7.91 -4.22 -17.06
CA LYS A 277 6.87 -3.44 -17.75
C LYS A 277 5.44 -3.85 -17.35
N MET A 278 5.29 -5.03 -16.74
CA MET A 278 3.99 -5.55 -16.30
C MET A 278 3.65 -5.14 -14.86
N PHE A 279 4.65 -4.81 -14.06
CA PHE A 279 4.44 -4.25 -12.73
C PHE A 279 3.79 -2.87 -12.84
N HIS A 280 3.03 -2.49 -11.81
CA HIS A 280 2.12 -1.33 -11.85
C HIS A 280 0.87 -1.56 -12.71
N ASN A 281 0.50 -2.83 -12.81
CA ASN A 281 -0.86 -3.27 -13.06
C ASN A 281 -1.27 -4.16 -11.89
N ALA A 282 -2.28 -3.74 -11.12
CA ALA A 282 -2.66 -4.43 -9.90
C ALA A 282 -2.97 -5.93 -10.12
N GLU A 283 -3.51 -6.32 -11.27
CA GLU A 283 -3.79 -7.74 -11.60
C GLU A 283 -2.50 -8.56 -11.69
N PHE A 284 -1.47 -8.01 -12.32
CA PHE A 284 -0.17 -8.68 -12.39
C PHE A 284 0.52 -8.69 -11.03
N ASP A 285 0.42 -7.60 -10.28
CA ASP A 285 1.09 -7.45 -8.98
C ASP A 285 0.55 -8.47 -7.96
N VAL A 286 -0.77 -8.74 -7.94
CA VAL A 286 -1.32 -9.79 -7.05
C VAL A 286 -0.90 -11.20 -7.45
N VAL A 287 -0.76 -11.47 -8.75
CA VAL A 287 -0.25 -12.76 -9.27
C VAL A 287 1.21 -12.94 -8.89
N ALA A 288 2.02 -11.90 -9.07
CA ALA A 288 3.43 -11.90 -8.73
C ALA A 288 3.64 -12.10 -7.22
N LEU A 289 2.83 -11.42 -6.39
CA LEU A 289 2.90 -11.52 -4.95
C LEU A 289 2.53 -12.91 -4.44
N GLU A 290 1.43 -13.51 -4.92
CA GLU A 290 1.04 -14.87 -4.53
C GLU A 290 2.15 -15.89 -4.82
N LYS A 291 2.70 -15.86 -6.04
CA LYS A 291 3.81 -16.74 -6.45
C LYS A 291 5.03 -16.55 -5.55
N LEU A 292 5.37 -15.31 -5.21
CA LEU A 292 6.54 -14.99 -4.40
C LEU A 292 6.37 -15.50 -2.96
N VAL A 293 5.17 -15.34 -2.40
CA VAL A 293 4.84 -15.82 -1.05
C VAL A 293 4.96 -17.33 -0.96
N HIS A 294 4.38 -18.06 -1.93
CA HIS A 294 4.48 -19.52 -1.99
C HIS A 294 5.92 -20.02 -2.21
N HIS A 295 6.67 -19.38 -3.10
CA HIS A 295 8.06 -19.76 -3.35
C HIS A 295 8.95 -19.57 -2.12
N LEU A 296 8.75 -18.49 -1.37
CA LEU A 296 9.53 -18.18 -0.17
C LEU A 296 8.98 -18.84 1.10
N GLN A 297 7.81 -19.48 1.03
CA GLN A 297 7.15 -20.18 2.14
C GLN A 297 7.01 -19.27 3.39
N ILE A 298 6.41 -18.10 3.21
CA ILE A 298 6.25 -17.08 4.26
C ILE A 298 4.82 -16.89 4.77
N GLU A 299 3.90 -17.78 4.42
CA GLU A 299 2.48 -17.73 4.76
C GLU A 299 2.26 -17.64 6.27
N ASP A 300 2.87 -18.54 7.05
CA ASP A 300 2.76 -18.53 8.52
C ASP A 300 3.22 -17.21 9.13
N LYS A 301 4.27 -16.60 8.55
CA LYS A 301 4.78 -15.30 9.01
C LYS A 301 3.83 -14.15 8.65
N LEU A 302 3.09 -14.28 7.55
CA LEU A 302 2.06 -13.31 7.16
C LEU A 302 0.87 -13.36 8.13
N PHE A 303 0.43 -14.55 8.55
CA PHE A 303 -0.58 -14.70 9.59
C PHE A 303 -0.09 -14.15 10.94
N LEU A 304 1.12 -14.54 11.36
CA LEU A 304 1.71 -14.12 12.64
C LEU A 304 1.88 -12.60 12.78
N HIS A 305 2.09 -11.90 11.66
CA HIS A 305 2.28 -10.44 11.63
C HIS A 305 1.08 -9.67 11.08
N ALA A 306 -0.05 -10.34 10.89
CA ALA A 306 -1.28 -9.69 10.48
C ALA A 306 -1.79 -8.72 11.57
N LYS A 307 -2.44 -7.66 11.12
CA LYS A 307 -3.22 -6.75 11.97
C LYS A 307 -4.69 -7.05 11.75
N THR A 308 -5.46 -7.22 12.83
CA THR A 308 -6.90 -7.40 12.71
C THR A 308 -7.56 -6.21 12.03
N LEU A 309 -8.76 -6.42 11.49
CA LEU A 309 -9.58 -5.33 10.93
C LEU A 309 -9.79 -4.22 11.98
N GLN A 310 -10.11 -4.59 13.22
CA GLN A 310 -10.31 -3.64 14.31
C GLN A 310 -9.07 -2.77 14.61
N ILE A 311 -7.89 -3.39 14.70
CA ILE A 311 -6.63 -2.65 14.89
C ILE A 311 -6.40 -1.70 13.70
N SER A 312 -6.68 -2.15 12.48
CA SER A 312 -6.51 -1.36 11.27
C SER A 312 -7.45 -0.15 11.21
N LEU A 313 -8.70 -0.29 11.66
CA LEU A 313 -9.66 0.81 11.78
C LEU A 313 -9.22 1.84 12.83
N ILE A 314 -8.76 1.39 13.99
CA ILE A 314 -8.23 2.27 15.05
C ILE A 314 -7.01 3.05 14.54
N GLU A 315 -6.09 2.39 13.82
CA GLU A 315 -4.95 3.07 13.21
C GLU A 315 -5.36 4.11 12.16
N LEU A 316 -6.38 3.81 11.35
CA LEU A 316 -6.92 4.75 10.37
C LEU A 316 -7.52 6.00 11.04
N GLU A 317 -8.33 5.81 12.08
CA GLU A 317 -8.93 6.91 12.85
C GLU A 317 -7.85 7.80 13.48
N LYS A 318 -6.82 7.20 14.11
CA LYS A 318 -5.68 7.93 14.68
C LYS A 318 -4.94 8.74 13.62
N ASN A 319 -4.74 8.18 12.42
CA ASN A 319 -4.09 8.89 11.33
C ASN A 319 -4.95 10.05 10.82
N ASN A 320 -6.27 9.88 10.71
CA ASN A 320 -7.19 10.96 10.33
C ASN A 320 -7.15 12.12 11.33
N LYS A 321 -7.20 11.81 12.64
CA LYS A 321 -7.07 12.81 13.71
C LYS A 321 -5.74 13.55 13.62
N MET A 322 -4.64 12.83 13.40
CA MET A 322 -3.32 13.43 13.22
C MET A 322 -3.26 14.37 12.00
N ASP A 323 -3.88 13.99 10.88
CA ASP A 323 -3.90 14.83 9.68
C ASP A 323 -4.69 16.12 9.91
N ILE A 324 -5.81 16.08 10.66
CA ILE A 324 -6.55 17.28 11.09
C ILE A 324 -5.66 18.17 11.97
N SER A 325 -5.02 17.62 13.00
CA SER A 325 -4.13 18.41 13.86
C SER A 325 -2.92 18.99 13.10
N LEU A 326 -2.42 18.30 12.07
CA LEU A 326 -1.37 18.84 11.20
C LEU A 326 -1.87 19.95 10.28
N GLN A 327 -3.15 19.96 9.91
CA GLN A 327 -3.77 21.03 9.14
C GLN A 327 -3.92 22.31 9.96
N GLU A 328 -4.23 22.20 11.25
CA GLU A 328 -4.22 23.32 12.22
C GLU A 328 -2.81 23.92 12.41
N LEU A 329 -1.77 23.19 11.99
CA LEU A 329 -0.36 23.62 11.97
C LEU A 329 0.14 23.97 10.56
N SER A 330 -0.77 24.21 9.62
CA SER A 330 -0.43 24.43 8.21
C SER A 330 0.45 25.65 7.95
N SER A 331 0.37 26.72 8.75
CA SER A 331 1.26 27.88 8.64
C SER A 331 2.73 27.52 8.86
N PHE A 332 3.00 26.54 9.73
CA PHE A 332 4.35 26.03 10.00
C PHE A 332 4.84 25.00 8.96
N LYS A 333 4.01 24.60 8.00
CA LYS A 333 4.37 23.70 6.90
C LYS A 333 5.46 24.38 6.07
N ASN A 334 6.66 23.80 6.04
CA ASN A 334 7.91 24.29 5.43
C ASN A 334 8.82 25.15 6.33
N ILE A 335 8.35 25.61 7.50
CA ILE A 335 9.20 26.29 8.47
C ILE A 335 10.03 25.27 9.26
N ILE A 336 9.38 24.19 9.65
CA ILE A 336 9.96 23.10 10.43
C ILE A 336 9.64 21.74 9.79
N SER A 337 10.40 20.73 10.17
CA SER A 337 10.20 19.38 9.64
C SER A 337 8.84 18.80 10.06
N ARG A 338 8.27 17.92 9.21
CA ARG A 338 7.01 17.21 9.51
C ARG A 338 7.06 16.44 10.83
N ASN A 339 8.23 15.90 11.22
CA ASN A 339 8.39 15.20 12.50
C ASN A 339 8.24 16.14 13.70
N VAL A 340 8.69 17.40 13.58
CA VAL A 340 8.50 18.39 14.64
C VAL A 340 7.02 18.80 14.69
N LEU A 341 6.38 19.03 13.54
CA LEU A 341 4.94 19.31 13.48
C LEU A 341 4.11 18.21 14.15
N LYS A 342 4.40 16.94 13.87
CA LYS A 342 3.73 15.80 14.52
C LYS A 342 3.87 15.85 16.04
N LYS A 343 5.05 16.18 16.56
CA LYS A 343 5.24 16.30 18.02
C LYS A 343 4.48 17.48 18.62
N ILE A 344 4.40 18.60 17.92
CA ILE A 344 3.59 19.76 18.33
C ILE A 344 2.11 19.35 18.41
N ALA A 345 1.60 18.69 17.36
CA ALA A 345 0.24 18.17 17.33
C ALA A 345 -0.03 17.15 18.45
N ILE A 346 0.87 16.18 18.67
CA ILE A 346 0.76 15.20 19.78
C ILE A 346 0.74 15.90 21.15
N ALA A 347 1.49 16.98 21.30
CA ALA A 347 1.51 17.79 22.51
C ALA A 347 0.26 18.67 22.68
N GLY A 348 -0.71 18.61 21.74
CA GLY A 348 -1.98 19.32 21.81
C GLY A 348 -1.91 20.79 21.40
N PHE A 349 -0.84 21.22 20.70
CA PHE A 349 -0.69 22.60 20.28
C PHE A 349 -1.18 22.80 18.84
N THR A 350 -1.98 23.85 18.64
CA THR A 350 -2.37 24.42 17.34
C THR A 350 -1.57 25.68 17.02
N SER A 351 -1.63 26.19 15.78
CA SER A 351 -0.97 27.46 15.44
C SER A 351 -1.45 28.61 16.32
N ASP A 352 -2.77 28.71 16.51
CA ASP A 352 -3.40 29.77 17.29
C ASP A 352 -2.99 29.69 18.76
N SER A 353 -2.98 28.49 19.35
CA SER A 353 -2.55 28.31 20.74
C SER A 353 -1.11 28.77 20.97
N LEU A 354 -0.20 28.51 20.01
CA LEU A 354 1.19 28.95 20.11
C LEU A 354 1.32 30.47 19.97
N ILE A 355 0.50 31.09 19.11
CA ILE A 355 0.43 32.56 18.96
C ILE A 355 -0.09 33.20 20.26
N GLU A 356 -1.16 32.67 20.84
CA GLU A 356 -1.75 33.17 22.09
C GLU A 356 -0.81 33.04 23.30
N ILE A 357 -0.14 31.89 23.43
CA ILE A 357 0.88 31.69 24.48
C ILE A 357 2.02 32.70 24.30
N TYR A 358 2.43 32.97 23.06
CA TYR A 358 3.47 33.98 22.83
C TYR A 358 3.00 35.39 23.19
N LYS A 359 1.77 35.78 22.80
CA LYS A 359 1.20 37.10 23.13
C LYS A 359 1.11 37.32 24.65
N SER A 360 0.76 36.29 25.40
CA SER A 360 0.51 36.38 26.85
C SER A 360 1.76 36.21 27.72
N ALA A 361 2.67 35.29 27.36
CA ALA A 361 3.79 34.89 28.20
C ALA A 361 5.17 34.97 27.50
N GLY A 362 5.18 35.40 26.23
CA GLY A 362 6.39 35.68 25.47
C GLY A 362 7.20 34.45 25.09
N LYS A 363 8.40 34.73 24.55
CA LYS A 363 9.34 33.74 24.00
C LYS A 363 9.73 32.65 24.99
N ALA A 364 9.97 33.01 26.26
CA ALA A 364 10.48 32.08 27.27
C ALA A 364 9.50 30.92 27.49
N LYS A 365 8.18 31.21 27.50
CA LYS A 365 7.15 30.19 27.74
C LYS A 365 7.02 29.20 26.60
N ILE A 366 7.14 29.65 25.35
CA ILE A 366 7.17 28.75 24.18
C ILE A 366 8.36 27.79 24.26
N ILE A 367 9.54 28.28 24.63
CA ILE A 367 10.74 27.43 24.77
C ILE A 367 10.52 26.40 25.88
N GLU A 368 10.03 26.83 27.04
CA GLU A 368 9.74 25.95 28.17
C GLU A 368 8.80 24.80 27.77
N LEU A 369 7.64 25.11 27.20
CA LEU A 369 6.62 24.11 26.84
C LEU A 369 7.10 23.14 25.75
N LEU A 370 7.77 23.63 24.71
CA LEU A 370 8.21 22.77 23.61
C LEU A 370 9.45 21.93 23.97
N SER A 371 10.25 22.36 24.94
CA SER A 371 11.48 21.67 25.37
C SER A 371 11.33 20.83 26.64
N GLU A 372 10.17 20.93 27.31
CA GLU A 372 9.80 20.18 28.51
C GLU A 372 10.10 18.68 28.34
N LYS A 373 10.50 18.01 29.42
CA LYS A 373 10.76 16.57 29.37
C LYS A 373 9.48 15.80 29.69
N VAL A 374 9.05 14.94 28.78
CA VAL A 374 8.04 13.89 29.02
C VAL A 374 8.75 12.56 28.82
N ASP A 375 8.69 11.67 29.80
CA ASP A 375 9.38 10.37 29.81
C ASP A 375 10.88 10.46 29.46
N GLY A 376 11.56 11.47 30.02
CA GLY A 376 12.99 11.72 29.83
C GLY A 376 13.36 12.32 28.46
N LYS A 377 12.44 12.41 27.50
CA LYS A 377 12.65 13.00 26.17
C LYS A 377 12.00 14.36 26.06
N ALA A 378 12.52 15.21 25.17
CA ALA A 378 11.89 16.50 24.91
C ALA A 378 10.49 16.28 24.30
N ARG A 379 9.48 16.96 24.86
CA ARG A 379 8.07 16.92 24.45
C ARG A 379 7.96 17.17 22.95
N VAL A 380 8.61 18.23 22.46
CA VAL A 380 8.73 18.53 21.03
C VAL A 380 10.18 18.51 20.57
N THR A 381 11.00 19.45 21.08
CA THR A 381 12.41 19.57 20.67
C THR A 381 13.22 20.40 21.67
N LYS A 382 14.52 20.10 21.76
CA LYS A 382 15.52 20.94 22.46
C LYS A 382 16.47 21.66 21.51
N ASP A 383 16.30 21.44 20.20
CA ASP A 383 17.13 22.08 19.19
C ASP A 383 16.80 23.58 19.14
N LYS A 384 17.76 24.40 19.58
CA LYS A 384 17.65 25.86 19.60
C LYS A 384 17.36 26.45 18.22
N LYS A 385 17.89 25.88 17.14
CA LYS A 385 17.64 26.35 15.77
C LYS A 385 16.18 26.11 15.39
N VAL A 386 15.62 24.96 15.74
CA VAL A 386 14.21 24.65 15.49
C VAL A 386 13.31 25.56 16.31
N LEU A 387 13.59 25.74 17.61
CA LEU A 387 12.83 26.62 18.48
C LEU A 387 12.83 28.07 17.98
N ASN A 388 14.00 28.59 17.58
CA ASN A 388 14.09 29.94 17.02
C ASN A 388 13.29 30.09 15.72
N LYS A 389 13.28 29.09 14.83
CA LYS A 389 12.44 29.10 13.63
C LYS A 389 10.94 29.20 13.97
N ILE A 390 10.49 28.42 14.95
CA ILE A 390 9.09 28.46 15.42
C ILE A 390 8.76 29.87 15.93
N ILE A 391 9.60 30.41 16.82
CA ILE A 391 9.36 31.73 17.43
C ILE A 391 9.38 32.84 16.37
N HIS A 392 10.36 32.84 15.47
CA HIS A 392 10.42 33.85 14.39
C HIS A 392 9.17 33.79 13.51
N HIS A 393 8.67 32.59 13.22
CA HIS A 393 7.45 32.44 12.45
C HIS A 393 6.22 32.94 13.22
N ILE A 394 6.10 32.62 14.51
CA ILE A 394 5.03 33.18 15.36
C ILE A 394 5.05 34.70 15.30
N ILE A 395 6.22 35.33 15.47
CA ILE A 395 6.37 36.79 15.40
C ILE A 395 5.94 37.33 14.04
N SER A 396 6.22 36.63 12.93
CA SER A 396 5.80 37.05 11.60
C SER A 396 4.29 36.94 11.34
N LEU A 397 3.55 36.25 12.22
CA LEU A 397 2.08 36.10 12.15
C LEU A 397 1.34 37.06 13.09
N LEU A 398 2.07 37.81 13.93
CA LEU A 398 1.55 38.87 14.79
C LEU A 398 1.50 40.20 14.04
#